data_AF-A0AAV5U936-F1
#
_entry.id   AF-A0AAV5U936-F1
#
_cell.length_a   1.000
_cell.length_b   1.000
_cell.length_c   1.000
_cell.angle_alpha   90.00
_cell.angle_beta   90.00
_cell.angle_gamma   90.00
#
_symmetry.space_group_name_H-M   'P 1'
#
loop_
_entity.id
_entity.type
_entity.pdbx_description
1 polymer ?
#
loop_
_entity_poly.entity_id
_entity_poly.type
_entity_poly.pdbx_seq_one_letter_code
_entity_poly.pdbx_strand_id
1 'polypeptide(L)'
;QAPLASTLRVEFSLIYIHPGLVSTRTRLDPSAERIASLHDIEDDYRRMFVLFCDLMHVTPEVQEIHINEQVIMAKANFGFFYWLMTALRSLKSHKPGICYTNGSYFPMMMAHQQNPDLKDCASYCHSHLIEPIRELDLTEKEEAVFAYLACFVHGQRGEGCNKTTEQLR
;
A
#
# COMPACT_ATOMS: atom_id res chain seq x y z
N GLN A 1 3.27 -7.86 -32.20
CA GLN A 1 2.78 -6.62 -31.58
C GLN A 1 1.71 -7.01 -30.58
N ALA A 2 2.01 -6.93 -29.28
CA ALA A 2 0.98 -7.06 -28.24
C ALA A 2 0.17 -5.76 -28.21
N PRO A 3 -1.15 -5.78 -28.00
CA PRO A 3 -1.91 -4.54 -27.88
C PRO A 3 -1.40 -3.82 -26.63
N LEU A 4 -0.90 -2.59 -26.79
CA LEU A 4 -0.74 -1.68 -25.66
C LEU A 4 -2.13 -1.53 -25.06
N ALA A 5 -2.38 -2.16 -23.92
CA ALA A 5 -3.57 -1.90 -23.13
C ALA A 5 -3.65 -0.38 -22.94
N SER A 6 -4.67 0.25 -23.51
CA SER A 6 -4.87 1.67 -23.37
C SER A 6 -5.06 1.97 -21.89
N THR A 7 -4.06 2.58 -21.25
CA THR A 7 -4.15 3.00 -19.86
C THR A 7 -5.26 4.04 -19.76
N LEU A 8 -6.44 3.63 -19.31
CA LEU A 8 -7.54 4.54 -19.07
C LEU A 8 -7.15 5.43 -17.89
N ARG A 9 -6.93 6.73 -18.14
CA ARG A 9 -6.78 7.69 -17.05
C ARG A 9 -8.15 7.89 -16.40
N VAL A 10 -8.30 7.38 -15.19
CA VAL A 10 -9.50 7.54 -14.38
C VAL A 10 -9.22 8.55 -13.27
N GLU A 11 -10.16 9.46 -13.03
CA GLU A 11 -10.06 10.42 -11.94
C GLU A 11 -10.00 9.71 -10.58
N PHE A 12 -9.11 10.18 -9.70
CA PHE A 12 -8.96 9.59 -8.36
C PHE A 12 -10.27 9.62 -7.58
N SER A 13 -11.06 10.69 -7.69
CA SER A 13 -12.36 10.80 -7.02
C SER A 13 -13.31 9.68 -7.45
N LEU A 14 -13.29 9.30 -8.73
CA LEU A 14 -14.14 8.24 -9.25
C LEU A 14 -13.74 6.88 -8.69
N ILE A 15 -12.44 6.56 -8.68
CA ILE A 15 -11.95 5.29 -8.11
C ILE A 15 -12.06 5.26 -6.59
N TYR A 16 -12.02 6.41 -5.91
CA TYR A 16 -12.29 6.50 -4.48
C TYR A 16 -13.74 6.13 -4.18
N ILE A 17 -14.71 6.74 -4.88
CA ILE A 17 -16.14 6.47 -4.70
C ILE A 17 -16.49 5.02 -5.14
N HIS A 18 -15.85 4.54 -6.20
CA HIS A 18 -16.10 3.22 -6.79
C HIS A 18 -14.81 2.38 -6.86
N PRO A 19 -14.31 1.87 -5.72
CA PRO A 19 -13.03 1.15 -5.68
C PRO A 19 -13.02 -0.15 -6.49
N GLY A 20 -14.20 -0.72 -6.77
CA GLY A 20 -14.34 -1.88 -7.65
C GLY A 20 -13.87 -1.64 -9.09
N LEU A 21 -13.67 -0.40 -9.52
CA LEU A 21 -13.06 -0.06 -10.81
C LEU A 21 -11.54 -0.33 -10.85
N VAL A 22 -10.89 -0.42 -9.68
CA VAL A 22 -9.43 -0.60 -9.56
C VAL A 22 -9.07 -2.08 -9.45
N SER A 23 -9.76 -2.81 -8.57
CA SER A 23 -9.57 -4.23 -8.37
C SER A 23 -10.84 -4.86 -7.79
N THR A 24 -11.04 -6.15 -8.09
CA THR A 24 -12.04 -6.96 -7.39
C THR A 24 -11.60 -7.25 -5.97
N ARG A 25 -12.56 -7.33 -5.04
CA ARG A 25 -12.31 -7.80 -3.67
C ARG A 25 -12.08 -9.30 -3.70
N THR A 26 -10.87 -9.71 -3.33
CA THR A 26 -10.46 -11.11 -3.26
C THR A 26 -9.81 -11.37 -1.91
N ARG A 27 -9.89 -12.62 -1.43
CA ARG A 27 -9.29 -13.02 -0.16
C ARG A 27 -7.79 -12.70 -0.18
N LEU A 28 -7.32 -12.00 0.85
CA LEU A 28 -5.89 -11.71 1.02
C LEU A 28 -5.15 -13.00 1.35
N ASP A 29 -4.02 -13.21 0.69
CA ASP A 29 -3.11 -14.34 0.91
C ASP A 29 -1.81 -13.82 1.54
N PRO A 30 -1.56 -14.13 2.83
CA PRO A 30 -0.35 -13.73 3.54
C PRO A 30 0.82 -14.72 3.39
N SER A 31 0.70 -15.79 2.58
CA SER A 31 1.66 -16.90 2.52
C SER A 31 3.10 -16.50 2.18
N ALA A 32 3.28 -15.48 1.34
CA ALA A 32 4.60 -15.00 0.89
C ALA A 32 5.51 -16.13 0.34
N GLU A 33 4.93 -17.10 -0.37
CA GLU A 33 5.63 -18.29 -0.85
C GLU A 33 6.41 -18.08 -2.14
N ARG A 34 6.04 -17.08 -2.95
CA ARG A 34 6.62 -16.82 -4.28
C ARG A 34 7.30 -15.46 -4.36
N ILE A 35 8.34 -15.36 -5.20
CA ILE A 35 9.00 -14.07 -5.45
C ILE A 35 8.06 -13.19 -6.29
N ALA A 36 7.93 -11.92 -5.90
CA ALA A 36 7.07 -10.95 -6.56
C ALA A 36 7.63 -10.52 -7.92
N SER A 37 6.76 -10.59 -8.92
CA SER A 37 6.92 -9.90 -10.21
C SER A 37 6.41 -8.46 -10.13
N LEU A 38 6.69 -7.63 -11.14
CA LEU A 38 6.11 -6.28 -11.21
C LEU A 38 4.58 -6.31 -11.21
N HIS A 39 3.97 -7.32 -11.85
CA HIS A 39 2.52 -7.49 -11.86
C HIS A 39 1.98 -7.74 -10.46
N ASP A 40 2.70 -8.51 -9.63
CA ASP A 40 2.28 -8.79 -8.26
C ASP A 40 2.33 -7.54 -7.37
N ILE A 41 3.33 -6.70 -7.57
CA ILE A 41 3.47 -5.43 -6.83
C ILE A 41 2.31 -4.49 -7.20
N GLU A 42 2.00 -4.38 -8.49
CA GLU A 42 0.89 -3.55 -8.97
C GLU A 42 -0.47 -4.07 -8.53
N ASP A 43 -0.70 -5.39 -8.60
CA ASP A 43 -1.91 -6.04 -8.12
C ASP A 43 -2.08 -5.80 -6.62
N ASP A 44 -1.02 -5.98 -5.84
CA ASP A 44 -1.07 -5.76 -4.40
C ASP A 44 -1.45 -4.31 -4.05
N TYR A 45 -0.80 -3.34 -4.70
CA TYR A 45 -1.10 -1.92 -4.51
C TYR A 45 -2.57 -1.60 -4.80
N ARG A 46 -3.13 -2.16 -5.89
CA ARG A 46 -4.54 -2.02 -6.25
C ARG A 46 -5.47 -2.65 -5.22
N ARG A 47 -5.16 -3.85 -4.73
CA ARG A 47 -5.97 -4.54 -3.70
C ARG A 47 -5.94 -3.79 -2.37
N MET A 48 -4.79 -3.26 -2.00
CA MET A 48 -4.64 -2.43 -0.80
C MET A 48 -5.37 -1.09 -0.92
N PHE A 49 -5.46 -0.51 -2.11
CA PHE A 49 -6.30 0.66 -2.35
C PHE A 49 -7.79 0.36 -2.11
N VAL A 50 -8.28 -0.78 -2.60
CA VAL A 50 -9.67 -1.20 -2.36
C VAL A 50 -9.93 -1.40 -0.87
N LEU A 51 -9.02 -2.06 -0.14
CA LEU A 51 -9.12 -2.23 1.31
C LEU A 51 -9.14 -0.87 2.05
N PHE A 52 -8.28 0.06 1.63
CA PHE A 52 -8.26 1.42 2.18
C PHE A 52 -9.60 2.13 1.98
N CYS A 53 -10.14 2.12 0.76
CA CYS A 53 -11.45 2.70 0.47
C CYS A 53 -12.56 2.04 1.27
N ASP A 54 -12.54 0.71 1.41
CA ASP A 54 -13.52 -0.02 2.21
C ASP A 54 -13.49 0.46 3.66
N LEU A 55 -12.32 0.59 4.26
CA LEU A 55 -12.16 1.08 5.63
C LEU A 55 -12.68 2.52 5.78
N MET A 56 -12.33 3.40 4.86
CA MET A 56 -12.82 4.79 4.85
C MET A 56 -14.34 4.87 4.70
N HIS A 57 -14.93 4.03 3.84
CA HIS A 57 -16.36 4.06 3.58
C HIS A 57 -17.21 3.45 4.69
N VAL A 58 -16.67 2.52 5.47
CA VAL A 58 -17.39 1.95 6.63
C VAL A 58 -17.21 2.76 7.92
N THR A 59 -16.26 3.70 7.95
CA THR A 59 -15.98 4.54 9.12
C THR A 59 -17.03 5.65 9.25
N PRO A 60 -17.91 5.64 10.28
CA PRO A 60 -19.02 6.59 10.39
C PRO A 60 -18.56 8.06 10.39
N GLU A 61 -17.49 8.37 11.09
CA GLU A 61 -16.93 9.73 11.21
C GLU A 61 -16.47 10.26 9.85
N VAL A 62 -16.01 9.38 8.95
CA VAL A 62 -15.64 9.75 7.57
C VAL A 62 -16.87 10.03 6.74
N GLN A 63 -17.97 9.30 6.96
CA GLN A 63 -19.21 9.50 6.22
C GLN A 63 -19.87 10.86 6.49
N GLU A 64 -19.54 11.49 7.62
CA GLU A 64 -19.99 12.85 7.96
C GLU A 64 -19.20 13.95 7.23
N ILE A 65 -18.03 13.62 6.68
CA ILE A 65 -17.14 14.56 5.96
C ILE A 65 -17.63 14.74 4.52
N HIS A 66 -17.54 15.95 3.97
CA HIS A 66 -17.88 16.20 2.57
C HIS A 66 -17.00 15.38 1.61
N ILE A 67 -17.57 14.81 0.55
CA ILE A 67 -16.87 13.88 -0.36
C ILE A 67 -15.56 14.43 -0.95
N ASN A 68 -15.50 15.73 -1.26
CA ASN A 68 -14.27 16.35 -1.77
C ASN A 68 -13.13 16.31 -0.74
N GLU A 69 -13.44 16.52 0.55
CA GLU A 69 -12.47 16.46 1.64
C GLU A 69 -12.05 15.02 1.92
N GLN A 70 -12.99 14.07 1.85
CA GLN A 70 -12.66 12.64 1.92
C GLN A 70 -11.65 12.24 0.83
N VAL A 71 -11.85 12.72 -0.40
CA VAL A 71 -10.94 12.47 -1.54
C VAL A 71 -9.56 13.09 -1.29
N ILE A 72 -9.47 14.31 -0.74
CA ILE A 72 -8.20 14.96 -0.40
C ILE A 72 -7.46 14.14 0.66
N MET A 73 -8.16 13.75 1.72
CA MET A 73 -7.62 12.92 2.79
C MET A 73 -7.14 11.55 2.26
N ALA A 74 -7.94 10.90 1.42
CA ALA A 74 -7.60 9.64 0.77
C ALA A 74 -6.30 9.73 -0.05
N LYS A 75 -6.14 10.78 -0.86
CA LYS A 75 -4.92 11.03 -1.64
C LYS A 75 -3.70 11.23 -0.75
N ALA A 76 -3.87 11.91 0.39
CA ALA A 76 -2.78 12.20 1.30
C ALA A 76 -2.30 10.96 2.07
N ASN A 77 -3.22 10.07 2.44
CA ASN A 77 -2.94 9.04 3.45
C ASN A 77 -2.78 7.63 2.87
N PHE A 78 -3.29 7.34 1.66
CA PHE A 78 -3.22 5.98 1.10
C PHE A 78 -1.80 5.43 1.00
N GLY A 79 -0.83 6.24 0.57
CA GLY A 79 0.57 5.80 0.46
C GLY A 79 1.16 5.36 1.80
N PHE A 80 0.87 6.10 2.88
CA PHE A 80 1.32 5.75 4.22
C PHE A 80 0.62 4.48 4.73
N PHE A 81 -0.70 4.40 4.57
CA PHE A 81 -1.48 3.21 4.89
C PHE A 81 -0.93 1.96 4.18
N TYR A 82 -0.65 2.05 2.88
CA TYR A 82 -0.11 0.94 2.10
C TYR A 82 1.22 0.43 2.67
N TRP A 83 2.18 1.33 2.91
CA TRP A 83 3.49 0.94 3.43
C TRP A 83 3.43 0.40 4.86
N LEU A 84 2.56 0.97 5.71
CA LEU A 84 2.37 0.46 7.06
C LEU A 84 1.78 -0.96 7.06
N MET A 85 0.74 -1.19 6.27
CA MET A 85 0.11 -2.51 6.17
C MET A 85 1.06 -3.56 5.58
N THR A 86 1.89 -3.14 4.65
CA THR A 86 2.95 -3.96 4.06
C THR A 86 4.01 -4.32 5.12
N ALA A 87 4.42 -3.36 5.95
CA ALA A 87 5.38 -3.60 7.04
C ALA A 87 4.83 -4.57 8.09
N LEU A 88 3.61 -4.34 8.59
CA LEU A 88 2.93 -5.21 9.56
C LEU A 88 2.82 -6.66 9.05
N ARG A 89 2.52 -6.82 7.75
CA ARG A 89 2.46 -8.16 7.13
C ARG A 89 3.83 -8.81 7.03
N SER A 90 4.84 -8.04 6.67
CA SER A 90 6.21 -8.52 6.56
C SER A 90 6.75 -8.99 7.91
N LEU A 91 6.34 -8.35 9.01
CA LEU A 91 6.70 -8.77 10.38
C LEU A 91 6.10 -10.13 10.77
N LYS A 92 4.87 -10.40 10.33
CA LYS A 92 4.20 -11.69 10.57
C LYS A 92 4.74 -12.81 9.69
N SER A 93 5.49 -12.46 8.65
CA SER A 93 6.12 -13.41 7.74
C SER A 93 7.53 -13.74 8.21
N HIS A 94 7.95 -14.99 8.03
CA HIS A 94 9.34 -15.40 8.28
C HIS A 94 10.25 -15.20 7.06
N LYS A 95 9.83 -14.38 6.08
CA LYS A 95 10.56 -14.16 4.84
C LYS A 95 11.52 -12.98 4.96
N PRO A 96 12.75 -13.08 4.41
CA PRO A 96 13.72 -11.98 4.40
C PRO A 96 13.39 -10.98 3.27
N GLY A 97 12.32 -10.21 3.45
CA GLY A 97 11.78 -9.33 2.42
C GLY A 97 10.49 -8.62 2.79
N ILE A 98 9.95 -7.91 1.80
CA ILE A 98 8.66 -7.23 1.89
C ILE A 98 7.56 -8.18 1.42
N CYS A 99 6.56 -8.44 2.26
CA CYS A 99 5.50 -9.41 1.98
C CYS A 99 4.21 -8.71 1.53
N TYR A 100 3.65 -9.19 0.41
CA TYR A 100 2.43 -8.68 -0.20
C TYR A 100 1.21 -9.53 0.19
N THR A 101 0.03 -9.10 -0.27
CA THR A 101 -1.29 -9.68 0.03
C THR A 101 -1.78 -10.71 -1.00
N ASN A 102 -0.94 -11.05 -1.96
CA ASN A 102 -1.21 -12.00 -3.04
C ASN A 102 -0.28 -13.23 -3.01
N GLY A 103 0.21 -13.57 -1.81
CA GLY A 103 1.11 -14.71 -1.60
C GLY A 103 2.53 -14.50 -2.11
N SER A 104 2.87 -13.30 -2.58
CA SER A 104 4.22 -12.96 -3.03
C SER A 104 5.02 -12.14 -2.03
N TYR A 105 6.34 -12.11 -2.20
CA TYR A 105 7.23 -11.24 -1.46
C TYR A 105 8.37 -10.70 -2.34
N PHE A 106 8.83 -9.50 -2.03
CA PHE A 106 10.00 -8.89 -2.62
C PHE A 106 11.23 -9.16 -1.76
N PRO A 107 12.24 -9.92 -2.24
CA PRO A 107 13.43 -10.24 -1.44
C PRO A 107 14.31 -9.02 -1.18
N MET A 108 14.90 -8.92 0.02
CA MET A 108 15.87 -7.85 0.29
C MET A 108 17.21 -8.04 -0.41
N MET A 109 17.61 -9.30 -0.64
CA MET A 109 18.83 -9.60 -1.38
C MET A 109 18.61 -9.35 -2.87
N MET A 110 19.34 -8.40 -3.45
CA MET A 110 19.26 -8.03 -4.87
C MET A 110 19.41 -9.23 -5.81
N ALA A 111 20.25 -10.19 -5.46
CA ALA A 111 20.47 -11.41 -6.26
C ALA A 111 19.21 -12.27 -6.45
N HIS A 112 18.20 -12.10 -5.60
CA HIS A 112 16.94 -12.86 -5.65
C HIS A 112 15.77 -12.03 -6.18
N GLN A 113 15.98 -10.75 -6.47
CA GLN A 113 14.92 -9.88 -6.98
C GLN A 113 14.66 -10.14 -8.46
N GLN A 114 13.40 -10.33 -8.84
CA GLN A 114 13.03 -10.38 -10.26
C GLN A 114 13.11 -9.02 -10.95
N ASN A 115 12.96 -7.94 -10.18
CA ASN A 115 12.99 -6.56 -10.63
C ASN A 115 13.76 -5.73 -9.60
N PRO A 116 14.56 -4.73 -10.00
CA PRO A 116 15.33 -3.92 -9.06
C PRO A 116 14.42 -3.12 -8.11
N ASP A 117 14.88 -2.89 -6.88
CA ASP A 117 14.24 -1.99 -5.92
C ASP A 117 14.36 -0.53 -6.40
N LEU A 118 13.41 -0.11 -7.24
CA LEU A 118 13.42 1.23 -7.80
C LEU A 118 13.19 2.24 -6.67
N LYS A 119 14.14 3.19 -6.53
CA LYS A 119 14.13 4.25 -5.50
C LYS A 119 14.23 3.71 -4.07
N ASP A 120 14.82 2.52 -3.90
CA ASP A 120 15.12 1.92 -2.59
C ASP A 120 13.87 1.77 -1.69
N CYS A 121 12.67 1.67 -2.26
CA CYS A 121 11.42 1.68 -1.51
C CYS A 121 11.30 0.50 -0.55
N ALA A 122 11.69 -0.70 -0.99
CA ALA A 122 11.70 -1.88 -0.11
C ALA A 122 12.73 -1.71 1.01
N SER A 123 13.91 -1.19 0.68
CA SER A 123 14.99 -0.91 1.63
C SER A 123 14.58 0.14 2.68
N TYR A 124 13.91 1.22 2.26
CA TYR A 124 13.34 2.24 3.14
C TYR A 124 12.25 1.66 4.03
N CYS A 125 11.30 0.90 3.48
CA CYS A 125 10.25 0.25 4.26
C CYS A 125 10.85 -0.66 5.34
N HIS A 126 11.88 -1.44 5.00
CA HIS A 126 12.54 -2.32 5.95
C HIS A 126 13.17 -1.53 7.11
N SER A 127 14.00 -0.55 6.79
CA SER A 127 14.78 0.22 7.78
C SER A 127 13.94 1.20 8.62
N HIS A 128 12.87 1.76 8.06
CA HIS A 128 12.11 2.86 8.71
C HIS A 128 10.73 2.45 9.22
N LEU A 129 10.20 1.29 8.82
CA LEU A 129 8.92 0.78 9.32
C LEU A 129 9.07 -0.60 9.97
N ILE A 130 9.65 -1.58 9.26
CA ILE A 130 9.72 -2.95 9.76
C ILE A 130 10.58 -3.03 11.02
N GLU A 131 11.82 -2.55 10.99
CA GLU A 131 12.71 -2.60 12.16
C GLU A 131 12.09 -1.86 13.37
N PRO A 132 11.64 -0.59 13.26
CA PRO A 132 11.06 0.11 14.40
C PRO A 132 9.79 -0.53 14.94
N ILE A 133 8.88 -1.01 14.07
CA ILE A 133 7.63 -1.65 14.53
C ILE A 133 7.93 -2.98 15.21
N ARG A 134 8.96 -3.72 14.80
CA ARG A 134 9.38 -4.95 15.49
C ARG A 134 9.79 -4.68 16.93
N GLU A 135 10.49 -3.57 17.17
CA GLU A 135 10.94 -3.18 18.51
C GLU A 135 9.78 -2.76 19.42
N LEU A 136 8.65 -2.33 18.86
CA LEU A 136 7.46 -1.95 19.63
C LEU A 136 6.67 -3.15 20.18
N ASP A 137 6.90 -4.36 19.66
CA ASP A 137 6.21 -5.60 20.06
C ASP A 137 4.68 -5.44 20.13
N LEU A 138 4.10 -4.90 19.05
CA LEU A 138 2.67 -4.58 19.00
C LEU A 138 1.81 -5.83 19.10
N THR A 139 0.77 -5.76 19.92
CA THR A 139 -0.31 -6.76 19.92
C THR A 139 -1.18 -6.62 18.66
N GLU A 140 -1.89 -7.69 18.28
CA GLU A 140 -2.80 -7.67 17.13
C GLU A 140 -3.84 -6.53 17.19
N LYS A 141 -4.28 -6.18 18.41
CA LYS A 141 -5.22 -5.07 18.62
C LYS A 141 -4.55 -3.72 18.33
N GLU A 142 -3.32 -3.54 18.76
CA GLU A 142 -2.56 -2.31 18.50
C GLU A 142 -2.24 -2.17 17.02
N GLU A 143 -1.89 -3.26 16.34
CA GLU A 143 -1.71 -3.25 14.89
C GLU A 143 -3.00 -2.83 14.15
N ALA A 144 -4.16 -3.32 14.57
CA ALA A 144 -5.44 -2.94 13.99
C ALA A 144 -5.75 -1.44 14.21
N VAL A 145 -5.48 -0.93 15.41
CA VAL A 145 -5.60 0.51 15.70
C VAL A 145 -4.61 1.31 14.86
N PHE A 146 -3.37 0.83 14.68
CA PHE A 146 -2.34 1.52 13.92
C PHE A 146 -2.68 1.58 12.42
N ALA A 147 -3.21 0.48 11.88
CA ALA A 147 -3.76 0.42 10.52
C ALA A 147 -4.92 1.42 10.32
N TYR A 148 -5.82 1.52 11.30
CA TYR A 148 -6.92 2.49 11.28
C TYR A 148 -6.40 3.93 11.33
N LEU A 149 -5.49 4.25 12.26
CA LEU A 149 -4.90 5.58 12.39
C LEU A 149 -4.13 6.00 11.14
N ALA A 150 -3.48 5.07 10.43
CA ALA A 150 -2.79 5.37 9.18
C ALA A 150 -3.71 5.87 8.06
N CYS A 151 -5.04 5.72 8.20
CA CYS A 151 -5.99 6.32 7.28
C CYS A 151 -6.15 7.83 7.48
N PHE A 152 -5.78 8.35 8.64
CA PHE A 152 -6.05 9.72 9.07
C PHE A 152 -4.77 10.51 9.38
N VAL A 153 -3.70 9.84 9.77
CA VAL A 153 -2.42 10.48 10.06
C VAL A 153 -1.75 10.88 8.75
N HIS A 154 -1.62 12.19 8.54
CA HIS A 154 -0.80 12.71 7.46
C HIS A 154 0.64 12.24 7.64
N GLY A 155 1.11 11.42 6.71
CA GLY A 155 2.55 11.24 6.54
C GLY A 155 3.15 12.62 6.25
N GLN A 156 4.00 13.12 7.15
CA GLN A 156 4.83 14.28 6.86
C GLN A 156 5.52 13.99 5.52
N ARG A 157 5.29 14.82 4.50
CA ARG A 157 6.06 14.71 3.25
C ARG A 157 7.51 14.93 3.62
N GLY A 158 8.28 13.86 3.71
CA GLY A 158 9.74 13.98 3.74
C GLY A 158 10.15 14.80 2.52
N GLU A 159 10.94 15.84 2.74
CA GLU A 159 11.36 16.83 1.73
C GLU A 159 12.11 16.20 0.52
N GLY A 160 12.34 14.88 0.52
CA GLY A 160 13.01 14.13 -0.55
C GLY A 160 12.11 13.62 -1.69
N CYS A 161 10.78 13.59 -1.57
CA CYS A 161 9.90 13.00 -2.60
C CYS A 161 9.14 14.04 -3.45
N ASN A 162 9.70 15.24 -3.66
CA ASN A 162 9.08 16.28 -4.48
C ASN A 162 9.17 16.03 -6.00
N LYS A 163 9.85 14.96 -6.47
CA LYS A 163 10.02 14.70 -7.92
C LYS A 163 9.00 13.74 -8.54
N THR A 164 8.13 13.10 -7.75
CA THR A 164 7.33 11.97 -8.26
C THR A 164 5.96 12.37 -8.84
N THR A 165 5.41 13.53 -8.47
CA THR A 165 4.08 13.97 -8.98
C THR A 165 4.10 14.79 -10.27
N GLU A 166 5.25 15.29 -10.72
CA GLU A 166 5.35 16.00 -12.01
C GLU A 166 5.71 15.09 -13.19
N GLN A 167 6.18 13.87 -12.94
CA GLN A 167 6.60 12.94 -14.02
C GLN A 167 5.50 11.95 -14.44
N LEU A 168 4.27 12.13 -13.96
CA LEU A 168 3.08 11.40 -14.40
C LEU A 168 2.03 12.32 -15.06
N ARG A 169 2.40 13.54 -15.44
CA ARG A 169 1.58 14.35 -16.36
C ARG A 169 1.78 13.88 -17.79
#